data_AF-A0A212PCZ9-F1
#
_entry.id   AF-A0A212PCZ9-F1
#
_cell.length_a   1.000
_cell.length_b   1.000
_cell.length_c   1.000
_cell.angle_alpha   90.00
_cell.angle_beta   90.00
_cell.angle_gamma   90.00
#
_symmetry.space_group_name_H-M   'P 1'
#
loop_
_entity.id
_entity.type
_entity.pdbx_description
1 polymer ?
#
loop_
_entity_poly.entity_id
_entity_poly.type
_entity_poly.pdbx_seq_one_letter_code
_entity_poly.pdbx_strand_id
1 'polypeptide(L)' 'MIRCGLCGHEYAEADGITGCGKCGKPGACRMVRCPRCFYENAPEPKLVKKVRKLFRKDPGDVTGKSE' A
#
# COMPACT_ATOMS: atom_id res chain seq x y z
N MET A 1 1.03 -5.49 1.64
CA MET A 1 2.41 -6.02 1.58
C MET A 1 2.95 -5.62 0.23
N ILE A 2 4.10 -4.95 0.20
CA ILE A 2 4.75 -4.48 -1.02
C ILE A 2 5.94 -5.40 -1.28
N ARG A 3 6.06 -5.90 -2.50
CA ARG A 3 7.27 -6.57 -2.98
C ARG A 3 8.07 -5.59 -3.81
N CYS A 4 9.35 -5.40 -3.46
CA CYS A 4 10.22 -4.52 -4.22
C CYS A 4 10.43 -5.06 -5.63
N GLY A 5 10.16 -4.24 -6.66
CA GLY A 5 10.39 -4.60 -8.06
C GLY A 5 11.86 -4.75 -8.45
N LEU A 6 12.80 -4.28 -7.61
CA LEU A 6 14.24 -4.36 -7.86
C LEU A 6 14.91 -5.50 -7.10
N CYS A 7 14.83 -5.51 -5.76
CA CYS A 7 15.55 -6.48 -4.93
C CYS A 7 14.69 -7.65 -4.42
N GLY A 8 13.39 -7.66 -4.74
CA GLY A 8 12.46 -8.71 -4.32
C GLY A 8 12.09 -8.71 -2.83
N HIS A 9 12.65 -7.81 -2.01
CA HIS A 9 12.32 -7.71 -0.59
C HIS A 9 10.84 -7.37 -0.37
N GLU A 10 10.19 -8.12 0.52
CA GLU A 10 8.81 -7.93 0.92
C GLU A 10 8.74 -7.20 2.26
N TYR A 11 7.92 -6.16 2.33
CA TYR A 11 7.79 -5.29 3.51
C TYR A 11 6.37 -4.70 3.59
N ALA A 12 5.96 -4.24 4.77
CA ALA A 12 4.69 -3.52 4.89
C ALA A 12 4.83 -2.12 4.29
N GLU A 13 3.73 -1.56 3.77
CA GLU A 13 3.76 -0.19 3.23
C GLU A 13 4.18 0.84 4.31
N ALA A 14 3.84 0.57 5.58
CA ALA A 14 4.24 1.39 6.73
C ALA A 14 5.75 1.35 7.02
N ASP A 15 6.43 0.27 6.67
CA ASP A 15 7.90 0.15 6.79
C ASP A 15 8.63 0.81 5.61
N GLY A 16 7.88 1.18 4.57
CA GLY A 16 8.41 1.84 3.40
C GLY A 16 8.71 3.32 3.68
N ILE A 17 9.76 3.83 3.05
CA ILE A 17 10.17 5.23 3.21
C ILE A 17 9.28 6.09 2.31
N THR A 18 8.38 6.85 2.93
CA THR A 18 7.46 7.79 2.24
C THR A 18 8.00 9.21 2.27
N GLY A 19 7.70 10.01 1.25
CA GLY A 19 7.99 11.46 1.27
C GLY A 19 9.49 11.78 1.18
N CYS A 20 10.15 11.34 0.11
CA CYS A 20 11.61 11.44 -0.09
C CYS A 20 12.21 12.86 -0.14
N GLY A 21 11.41 13.92 0.08
CA GLY A 21 11.87 15.32 0.14
C GLY A 21 12.36 15.93 -1.18
N LYS A 22 12.62 15.13 -2.22
CA LYS A 22 13.23 15.57 -3.47
C LYS A 22 12.32 16.41 -4.37
N CYS A 23 11.00 16.22 -4.28
CA CYS A 23 10.06 16.78 -5.25
C CYS A 23 9.64 18.23 -4.96
N GLY A 24 10.14 18.87 -3.88
CA GLY A 24 9.82 20.25 -3.48
C GLY A 24 8.35 20.52 -3.09
N LYS A 25 7.43 19.59 -3.40
CA LYS A 25 6.01 19.65 -3.02
C LYS A 25 5.72 18.69 -1.87
N PRO A 26 5.57 19.19 -0.63
CA PRO A 26 5.16 18.36 0.50
C PRO A 26 3.82 17.68 0.19
N GLY A 27 3.72 16.37 0.46
CA GLY A 27 2.49 15.59 0.27
C GLY A 27 2.18 15.13 -1.18
N ALA A 28 2.94 15.56 -2.19
CA ALA A 28 2.71 15.15 -3.58
C ALA A 28 3.35 13.80 -3.93
N CYS A 29 4.48 13.46 -3.30
CA CYS A 29 5.18 12.20 -3.55
C CYS A 29 4.44 11.04 -2.89
N ARG A 30 3.73 10.25 -3.70
CA ARG A 30 3.00 9.05 -3.27
C ARG A 30 3.85 7.77 -3.39
N MET A 31 5.10 7.87 -3.82
CA MET A 31 5.99 6.72 -3.97
C MET A 31 6.45 6.20 -2.61
N VAL A 32 6.68 4.88 -2.54
CA VAL A 32 7.18 4.18 -1.35
C VAL A 32 8.53 3.58 -1.67
N ARG A 33 9.59 4.02 -0.99
CA ARG A 33 10.94 3.47 -1.19
C ARG A 33 11.14 2.21 -0.37
N CYS A 34 11.78 1.22 -0.98
CA CYS A 34 12.17 -0.01 -0.31
C CYS A 34 13.17 0.29 0.82
N PRO A 35 12.94 -0.18 2.06
CA PRO A 35 13.84 0.08 3.18
C PRO A 35 15.19 -0.65 3.05
N ARG A 36 15.28 -1.66 2.17
CA ARG A 36 16.51 -2.44 1.95
C ARG A 36 17.42 -1.85 0.87
N CYS A 37 16.87 -1.50 -0.30
CA CYS A 37 17.68 -1.07 -1.46
C CYS A 37 17.37 0.36 -1.94
N PHE A 38 16.44 1.06 -1.28
CA PHE A 38 16.02 2.42 -1.62
C PHE A 38 15.45 2.59 -3.03
N TYR A 39 15.01 1.51 -3.68
CA TYR A 39 14.29 1.62 -4.95
C TYR A 39 12.88 2.19 -4.74
N GLU A 40 12.44 3.07 -5.65
CA GLU A 40 11.12 3.70 -5.61
C GLU A 40 10.06 2.75 -6.17
N ASN A 41 9.11 2.33 -5.34
CA ASN A 41 7.99 1.49 -5.75
C ASN A 41 6.71 2.34 -5.78
N ALA A 42 5.85 2.07 -6.76
CA ALA A 42 4.51 2.64 -6.79
C ALA A 42 3.70 2.09 -5.60
N PRO A 43 2.93 2.95 -4.90
CA PRO A 43 2.05 2.49 -3.82
C PRO A 43 0.96 1.60 -4.39
N GLU A 44 0.38 0.74 -3.56
CA GLU A 44 -0.81 -0.02 -3.97
C GLU A 44 -1.94 0.97 -4.35
N PRO A 45 -2.53 0.85 -5.55
CA PRO A 45 -3.64 1.71 -5.94
C PRO A 45 -4.83 1.52 -5.00
N LYS A 46 -5.45 2.62 -4.58
CA LYS A 46 -6.55 2.62 -3.59
C LYS A 46 -7.72 1.73 -3.99
N LEU A 47 -7.95 1.52 -5.29
CA LEU A 47 -8.97 0.59 -5.80
C LEU A 47 -8.68 -0.86 -5.39
N VAL A 48 -7.42 -1.31 -5.47
CA VAL A 48 -7.04 -2.67 -5.07
C VAL A 48 -7.26 -2.87 -3.58
N LYS A 49 -6.96 -1.87 -2.74
CA LYS A 49 -7.26 -1.93 -1.29
C LYS A 49 -8.76 -2.05 -1.01
N LYS A 50 -9.61 -1.30 -1.75
CA LYS A 50 -11.08 -1.39 -1.61
C LYS A 50 -11.63 -2.73 -2.06
N VAL A 51 -11.17 -3.24 -3.21
CA VAL A 51 -11.58 -4.56 -3.74
C VAL A 51 -11.16 -5.67 -2.77
N ARG A 52 -9.92 -5.67 -2.29
CA ARG A 52 -9.46 -6.67 -1.30
C ARG A 52 -10.28 -6.65 -0.01
N LYS A 53 -10.77 -5.48 0.43
CA LYS A 53 -11.65 -5.35 1.60
C LYS A 53 -13.06 -5.90 1.32
N LEU A 54 -13.56 -5.77 0.10
CA LEU A 54 -14.85 -6.33 -0.31
C LEU A 54 -14.81 -7.86 -0.47
N PHE A 55 -13.66 -8.40 -0.90
CA PHE A 55 -13.46 -9.83 -1.11
C PHE A 55 -12.93 -10.59 0.12
N ARG A 56 -12.52 -9.90 1.20
CA ARG A 56 -12.37 -10.51 2.54
C ARG A 56 -13.75 -10.62 3.19
N LYS A 57 -14.60 -11.48 2.61
CA LYS A 57 -15.76 -12.01 3.30
C LYS A 57 -15.31 -13.31 3.95
N ASP A 58 -15.11 -13.28 5.26
CA ASP A 58 -15.12 -14.49 6.06
C ASP A 58 -16.42 -15.27 5.73
N PRO A 59 -16.37 -16.60 5.53
CA PRO A 59 -17.55 -17.41 5.35
C PRO A 59 -18.31 -17.52 6.68
N GLY A 60 -18.95 -16.45 7.12
CA GLY A 60 -19.72 -16.46 8.36
C GLY A 60 -19.83 -15.09 9.02
N ASP A 61 -20.62 -14.18 8.45
CA ASP A 61 -21.41 -13.27 9.27
C ASP A 61 -22.70 -12.90 8.54
N VAL A 62 -23.78 -13.43 9.10
CA VAL A 62 -25.18 -13.21 8.78
C VAL A 62 -25.64 -11.96 9.52
N THR A 63 -26.71 -11.32 9.04
CA THR A 63 -27.37 -10.07 9.51
C THR A 63 -26.74 -8.80 8.93
N GLY A 64 -27.40 -7.99 8.09
CA GLY A 64 -28.79 -7.52 8.08
C GLY A 64 -28.72 -6.00 8.35
N LYS A 65 -28.59 -5.15 7.33
CA LYS A 65 -29.66 -4.32 6.70
C LYS A 65 -30.42 -3.40 7.68
N SER A 66 -30.42 -2.09 7.35
CA SER A 66 -31.31 -1.00 7.81
C SER A 66 -31.04 -0.51 9.25
N GLU A 67 -31.00 0.79 9.59
CA GLU A 67 -31.67 2.01 9.09
C GLU A 67 -30.71 3.21 8.99
#